data_AF-A0A381XG86-F1
#
_entry.id   AF-A0A381XG86-F1
#
_cell.length_a   1.000
_cell.length_b   1.000
_cell.length_c   1.000
_cell.angle_alpha   90.00
_cell.angle_beta   90.00
_cell.angle_gamma   90.00
#
_symmetry.space_group_name_H-M   'P 1'
#
loop_
_entity.id
_entity.type
_entity.pdbx_description
1 polymer ?
#
loop_
_entity_poly.entity_id
_entity_poly.type
_entity_poly.pdbx_seq_one_letter_code
_entity_poly.pdbx_strand_id
1 'polypeptide(L)'
;VQTLLSAEDLFTWADQGAAIARHSVRSWEAATEYFSASTEVLPFLSFANFIPWSQHGLDLCQASPAIATAYFHASATTLPYLRPRQVLGWSQLGQSLSKGTWKSTALSCKFFEISPQLIPTMTFPELERFIRFIDILSQRSYDLATECLELSQTVFPTLDDSRDSFIALVTTLADANGNWREVKDCFEVAGRAVTRIERSQRPRFLGLAERLSRSGEGGVITFIREGSQGLGELDHFTHPVLLTLAEAIIALSPSALVPFFSVAPTILTRVSPPQLEMWVAEGMRLMTENQDSGLAFFRLESAFSEEMLDKLSAGVELGRVKEVVGLYSRALAGNDMEIAPAQELVDKGIGWVSGNHATIEGNTLYLPALIDGAPTKEENFAKLKVIATHQVVHQEFGSFGFSYEHPCTLFRDLRPLVMKPKTVEVKPEVDVGEAKLQIKGEVIQEDSGPIAMETGWVTDMQGFFNIFPERR
;
A
#
# COMPACT_ATOMS: atom_id res chain seq x y z
N VAL A 1 21.70 -15.06 -50.65
CA VAL A 1 20.61 -14.54 -51.53
C VAL A 1 20.40 -15.40 -52.78
N GLN A 2 21.43 -15.70 -53.59
CA GLN A 2 21.28 -16.51 -54.82
C GLN A 2 20.71 -17.93 -54.60
N THR A 3 20.85 -18.49 -53.40
CA THR A 3 20.25 -19.77 -53.01
C THR A 3 18.81 -19.65 -52.50
N LEU A 4 18.33 -18.43 -52.27
CA LEU A 4 17.02 -18.12 -51.67
C LEU A 4 16.03 -17.51 -52.67
N LEU A 5 16.50 -16.96 -53.79
CA LEU A 5 15.70 -16.24 -54.78
C LEU A 5 15.78 -16.92 -56.14
N SER A 6 14.68 -16.88 -56.90
CA SER A 6 14.72 -17.19 -58.33
C SER A 6 15.54 -16.15 -59.10
N ALA A 7 15.88 -16.42 -60.36
CA ALA A 7 16.62 -15.45 -61.18
C ALA A 7 15.83 -14.14 -61.37
N GLU A 8 14.51 -14.22 -61.57
CA GLU A 8 13.62 -13.06 -61.71
C GLU A 8 13.52 -12.26 -60.40
N ASP A 9 13.38 -12.96 -59.28
CA ASP A 9 13.33 -12.35 -57.95
C ASP A 9 14.66 -11.67 -57.60
N LEU A 10 15.79 -12.25 -58.02
CA LEU A 10 17.13 -11.68 -57.81
C LEU A 10 17.30 -10.35 -58.55
N PHE A 11 16.80 -10.24 -59.80
CA PHE A 11 16.78 -8.97 -60.52
C PHE A 11 15.91 -7.93 -59.82
N THR A 12 14.71 -8.33 -59.38
CA THR A 12 13.79 -7.43 -58.67
C THR A 12 14.40 -6.94 -57.34
N TRP A 13 15.03 -7.84 -56.57
CA TRP A 13 15.76 -7.51 -55.35
C TRP A 13 16.88 -6.50 -55.59
N ALA A 14 17.67 -6.68 -56.65
CA ALA A 14 18.77 -5.79 -57.01
C ALA A 14 18.27 -4.42 -57.48
N ASP A 15 17.20 -4.39 -58.27
CA ASP A 15 16.59 -3.14 -58.77
C ASP A 15 16.02 -2.29 -57.63
N GLN A 16 15.36 -2.92 -56.64
CA GLN A 16 14.89 -2.26 -55.43
C GLN A 16 16.05 -1.61 -54.63
N GLY A 17 17.14 -2.34 -54.41
CA GLY A 17 18.31 -1.78 -53.73
C GLY A 17 18.98 -0.64 -54.52
N ALA A 18 19.02 -0.75 -55.85
CA ALA A 18 19.51 0.33 -56.72
C ALA A 18 18.59 1.56 -56.69
N ALA A 19 17.27 1.38 -56.63
CA ALA A 19 16.30 2.47 -56.51
C ALA A 19 16.50 3.24 -55.19
N ILE A 20 16.72 2.53 -54.08
CA ILE A 20 17.05 3.14 -52.79
C ILE A 20 18.35 3.95 -52.90
N ALA A 21 19.43 3.34 -53.40
CA ALA A 21 20.74 3.98 -53.50
C ALA A 21 20.75 5.25 -54.36
N ARG A 22 19.89 5.33 -55.38
CA ARG A 22 19.81 6.46 -56.33
C ARG A 22 19.01 7.65 -55.81
N HIS A 23 18.30 7.52 -54.70
CA HIS A 23 17.40 8.58 -54.22
C HIS A 23 18.13 9.86 -53.82
N SER A 24 19.24 9.76 -53.09
CA SER A 24 20.05 10.91 -52.66
C SER A 24 21.51 10.55 -52.44
N VAL A 25 22.38 11.54 -52.28
CA VAL A 25 23.84 11.36 -52.08
C VAL A 25 24.16 10.49 -50.85
N ARG A 26 23.30 10.46 -49.83
CA ARG A 26 23.49 9.62 -48.63
C ARG A 26 22.65 8.34 -48.62
N SER A 27 21.84 8.08 -49.65
CA SER A 27 20.97 6.91 -49.69
C SER A 27 21.70 5.57 -49.87
N TRP A 28 23.01 5.60 -50.13
CA TRP A 28 23.83 4.39 -50.18
C TRP A 28 23.90 3.68 -48.81
N GLU A 29 23.79 4.40 -47.69
CA GLU A 29 23.75 3.80 -46.34
C GLU A 29 22.48 2.94 -46.19
N ALA A 30 21.32 3.48 -46.55
CA ALA A 30 20.05 2.76 -46.52
C ALA A 30 20.05 1.56 -47.48
N ALA A 31 20.64 1.69 -48.67
CA ALA A 31 20.77 0.58 -49.61
C ALA A 31 21.69 -0.53 -49.06
N THR A 32 22.76 -0.16 -48.36
CA THR A 32 23.66 -1.12 -47.71
C THR A 32 22.93 -1.91 -46.63
N GLU A 33 22.19 -1.23 -45.76
CA GLU A 33 21.35 -1.89 -44.74
C GLU A 33 20.25 -2.75 -45.38
N TYR A 34 19.59 -2.28 -46.44
CA TYR A 34 18.62 -3.09 -47.19
C TYR A 34 19.22 -4.42 -47.65
N PHE A 35 20.41 -4.39 -48.28
CA PHE A 35 21.06 -5.61 -48.76
C PHE A 35 21.51 -6.52 -47.62
N SER A 36 21.99 -5.96 -46.51
CA SER A 36 22.35 -6.73 -45.32
C SER A 36 21.11 -7.41 -44.73
N ALA A 37 20.10 -6.62 -44.36
CA ALA A 37 18.85 -7.09 -43.76
C ALA A 37 18.11 -8.07 -44.67
N SER A 38 18.19 -7.92 -45.99
CA SER A 38 17.62 -8.86 -46.97
C SER A 38 18.06 -10.30 -46.70
N THR A 39 19.32 -10.52 -46.34
CA THR A 39 19.84 -11.88 -46.10
C THR A 39 19.22 -12.53 -44.86
N GLU A 40 18.82 -11.71 -43.89
CA GLU A 40 18.26 -12.13 -42.61
C GLU A 40 16.74 -12.27 -42.65
N VAL A 41 16.04 -11.44 -43.43
CA VAL A 41 14.56 -11.45 -43.52
C VAL A 41 14.02 -12.44 -44.54
N LEU A 42 14.72 -12.66 -45.66
CA LEU A 42 14.30 -13.59 -46.72
C LEU A 42 14.01 -15.02 -46.24
N PRO A 43 14.73 -15.59 -45.25
CA PRO A 43 14.44 -16.92 -44.70
C PRO A 43 13.03 -17.09 -44.11
N PHE A 44 12.39 -16.02 -43.63
CA PHE A 44 11.07 -16.10 -42.98
C PHE A 44 10.01 -15.17 -43.60
N LEU A 45 10.40 -14.34 -44.56
CA LEU A 45 9.50 -13.48 -45.33
C LEU A 45 9.36 -14.03 -46.76
N SER A 46 8.16 -14.46 -47.15
CA SER A 46 7.90 -14.85 -48.55
C SER A 46 8.21 -13.69 -49.50
N PHE A 47 8.71 -13.96 -50.71
CA PHE A 47 9.08 -12.90 -51.66
C PHE A 47 7.91 -11.93 -51.98
N ALA A 48 6.67 -12.42 -52.01
CA ALA A 48 5.47 -11.58 -52.17
C ALA A 48 5.27 -10.54 -51.04
N ASN A 49 5.73 -10.83 -49.83
CA ASN A 49 5.73 -9.90 -48.69
C ASN A 49 7.05 -9.11 -48.56
N PHE A 50 8.13 -9.59 -49.19
CA PHE A 50 9.41 -8.90 -49.29
C PHE A 50 9.34 -7.65 -50.15
N ILE A 51 8.61 -7.69 -51.26
CA ILE A 51 8.45 -6.52 -52.15
C ILE A 51 7.75 -5.34 -51.44
N PRO A 52 6.62 -5.52 -50.73
CA PRO A 52 6.07 -4.45 -49.91
C PRO A 52 7.04 -3.91 -48.85
N TRP A 53 7.77 -4.79 -48.16
CA TRP A 53 8.78 -4.40 -47.18
C TRP A 53 9.90 -3.52 -47.79
N SER A 54 10.43 -3.91 -48.96
CA SER A 54 11.44 -3.10 -49.67
C SER A 54 10.88 -1.76 -50.11
N GLN A 55 9.64 -1.74 -50.61
CA GLN A 55 8.96 -0.53 -51.04
C GLN A 55 8.72 0.44 -49.88
N HIS A 56 8.31 -0.06 -48.70
CA HIS A 56 8.15 0.78 -47.51
C HIS A 56 9.47 1.44 -47.09
N GLY A 57 10.58 0.72 -47.16
CA GLY A 57 11.90 1.29 -46.89
C GLY A 57 12.35 2.31 -47.94
N LEU A 58 11.98 2.12 -49.22
CA LEU A 58 12.18 3.12 -50.27
C LEU A 58 11.36 4.39 -49.99
N ASP A 59 10.09 4.26 -49.62
CA ASP A 59 9.22 5.40 -49.27
C ASP A 59 9.76 6.17 -48.04
N LEU A 60 10.29 5.44 -47.04
CA LEU A 60 10.99 6.05 -45.90
C LEU A 60 12.28 6.76 -46.34
N CYS A 61 13.04 6.18 -47.27
CA CYS A 61 14.26 6.77 -47.80
C CYS A 61 13.96 8.08 -48.54
N GLN A 62 12.76 8.20 -49.14
CA GLN A 62 12.31 9.43 -49.75
C GLN A 62 12.15 10.56 -48.74
N ALA A 63 11.66 10.24 -47.54
CA ALA A 63 11.57 11.18 -46.42
C ALA A 63 12.94 11.49 -45.80
N SER A 64 13.74 10.46 -45.52
CA SER A 64 15.12 10.62 -45.06
C SER A 64 15.90 9.30 -45.18
N PRO A 65 17.11 9.29 -45.77
CA PRO A 65 17.96 8.11 -45.80
C PRO A 65 18.21 7.49 -44.42
N ALA A 66 18.39 8.31 -43.39
CA ALA A 66 18.66 7.84 -42.03
C ALA A 66 17.50 7.00 -41.45
N ILE A 67 16.26 7.35 -41.79
CA ILE A 67 15.06 6.63 -41.34
C ILE A 67 14.99 5.26 -42.02
N ALA A 68 15.25 5.21 -43.32
CA ALA A 68 15.31 3.94 -44.05
C ALA A 68 16.42 3.03 -43.53
N THR A 69 17.61 3.59 -43.24
CA THR A 69 18.71 2.86 -42.59
C THR A 69 18.23 2.23 -41.27
N ALA A 70 17.61 3.01 -40.38
CA ALA A 70 17.10 2.51 -39.10
C ALA A 70 15.99 1.46 -39.26
N TYR A 71 15.08 1.65 -40.22
CA TYR A 71 14.02 0.69 -40.56
C TYR A 71 14.58 -0.65 -41.02
N PHE A 72 15.50 -0.65 -41.99
CA PHE A 72 16.11 -1.87 -42.50
C PHE A 72 16.93 -2.57 -41.42
N HIS A 73 17.71 -1.80 -40.66
CA HIS A 73 18.50 -2.32 -39.54
C HIS A 73 17.62 -3.04 -38.49
N ALA A 74 16.50 -2.44 -38.09
CA ALA A 74 15.58 -3.02 -37.12
C ALA A 74 14.70 -4.14 -37.68
N SER A 75 14.63 -4.32 -39.00
CA SER A 75 13.68 -5.24 -39.64
C SER A 75 13.93 -6.71 -39.29
N ALA A 76 15.19 -7.15 -39.30
CA ALA A 76 15.53 -8.56 -39.04
C ALA A 76 15.04 -9.05 -37.67
N THR A 77 15.10 -8.17 -36.66
CA THR A 77 14.70 -8.48 -35.28
C THR A 77 13.23 -8.15 -34.99
N THR A 78 12.62 -7.22 -35.72
CA THR A 78 11.23 -6.78 -35.50
C THR A 78 10.20 -7.59 -36.26
N LEU A 79 10.47 -7.92 -37.53
CA LEU A 79 9.51 -8.59 -38.41
C LEU A 79 8.97 -9.93 -37.89
N PRO A 80 9.73 -10.77 -37.14
CA PRO A 80 9.19 -12.00 -36.55
C PRO A 80 7.97 -11.78 -35.64
N TYR A 81 7.79 -10.58 -35.09
CA TYR A 81 6.69 -10.22 -34.19
C TYR A 81 5.53 -9.50 -34.90
N LEU A 82 5.66 -9.22 -36.20
CA LEU A 82 4.67 -8.51 -36.99
C LEU A 82 3.98 -9.42 -38.00
N ARG A 83 2.66 -9.29 -38.11
CA ARG A 83 1.93 -9.86 -39.24
C ARG A 83 2.27 -9.08 -40.52
N PRO A 84 2.24 -9.69 -41.72
CA PRO A 84 2.54 -8.97 -42.96
C PRO A 84 1.77 -7.66 -43.16
N ARG A 85 0.48 -7.63 -42.75
CA ARG A 85 -0.35 -6.41 -42.81
C ARG A 85 0.08 -5.30 -41.86
N GLN A 86 0.77 -5.64 -40.78
CA GLN A 86 1.25 -4.70 -39.77
C GLN A 86 2.59 -4.05 -40.15
N VAL A 87 3.34 -4.65 -41.10
CA VAL A 87 4.63 -4.10 -41.56
C VAL A 87 4.44 -2.70 -42.19
N LEU A 88 3.38 -2.51 -42.98
CA LEU A 88 3.01 -1.20 -43.52
C LEU A 88 2.69 -0.20 -42.38
N GLY A 89 1.88 -0.63 -41.40
CA GLY A 89 1.55 0.23 -40.26
C GLY A 89 2.80 0.62 -39.49
N TRP A 90 3.73 -0.31 -39.27
CA TRP A 90 4.99 -0.04 -38.58
C TRP A 90 5.85 0.99 -39.31
N SER A 91 5.99 0.88 -40.64
CA SER A 91 6.70 1.91 -41.43
C SER A 91 5.97 3.25 -41.39
N GLN A 92 4.63 3.26 -41.46
CA GLN A 92 3.82 4.47 -41.40
C GLN A 92 3.91 5.18 -40.04
N LEU A 93 3.96 4.44 -38.94
CA LEU A 93 4.17 4.99 -37.60
C LEU A 93 5.52 5.71 -37.53
N GLY A 94 6.61 5.08 -37.98
CA GLY A 94 7.92 5.74 -38.04
C GLY A 94 7.93 6.96 -38.95
N GLN A 95 7.31 6.87 -40.14
CA GLN A 95 7.18 8.00 -41.07
C GLN A 95 6.42 9.16 -40.44
N SER A 96 5.35 8.89 -39.68
CA SER A 96 4.51 9.93 -39.08
C SER A 96 5.27 10.83 -38.10
N LEU A 97 6.31 10.31 -37.44
CA LEU A 97 7.17 11.07 -36.52
C LEU A 97 8.15 12.01 -37.25
N SER A 98 8.39 11.79 -38.54
CA SER A 98 9.28 12.62 -39.36
C SER A 98 8.53 13.82 -39.95
N LYS A 99 8.93 15.02 -39.56
CA LYS A 99 8.34 16.30 -40.01
C LYS A 99 9.33 17.17 -40.80
N GLY A 100 10.38 16.55 -41.37
CA GLY A 100 11.38 17.23 -42.19
C GLY A 100 12.49 17.98 -41.44
N THR A 101 12.54 17.88 -40.11
CA THR A 101 13.64 18.44 -39.29
C THR A 101 14.58 17.34 -38.81
N TRP A 102 15.84 17.69 -38.52
CA TRP A 102 16.80 16.72 -37.99
C TRP A 102 16.34 16.10 -36.65
N LYS A 103 15.66 16.87 -35.79
CA LYS A 103 15.09 16.37 -34.52
C LYS A 103 13.96 15.36 -34.77
N SER A 104 13.03 15.66 -35.66
CA SER A 104 11.94 14.74 -36.02
C SER A 104 12.46 13.46 -36.70
N THR A 105 13.51 13.59 -37.52
CA THR A 105 14.20 12.44 -38.12
C THR A 105 14.85 11.57 -37.03
N ALA A 106 15.55 12.18 -36.07
CA ALA A 106 16.16 11.45 -34.96
C ALA A 106 15.12 10.70 -34.10
N LEU A 107 13.97 11.32 -33.81
CA LEU A 107 12.86 10.67 -33.10
C LEU A 107 12.31 9.46 -33.89
N SER A 108 12.14 9.59 -35.20
CA SER A 108 11.72 8.50 -36.09
C SER A 108 12.75 7.36 -36.14
N CYS A 109 14.04 7.66 -36.28
CA CYS A 109 15.11 6.67 -36.21
C CYS A 109 15.07 5.94 -34.87
N LYS A 110 14.94 6.69 -33.76
CA LYS A 110 14.87 6.12 -32.41
C LYS A 110 13.70 5.15 -32.24
N PHE A 111 12.54 5.46 -32.82
CA PHE A 111 11.39 4.54 -32.82
C PHE A 111 11.74 3.20 -33.48
N PHE A 112 12.40 3.22 -34.63
CA PHE A 112 12.83 1.98 -35.28
C PHE A 112 13.89 1.23 -34.45
N GLU A 113 14.86 1.94 -33.86
CA GLU A 113 15.89 1.34 -33.02
C GLU A 113 15.31 0.57 -31.81
N ILE A 114 14.25 1.09 -31.17
CA ILE A 114 13.64 0.46 -29.99
C ILE A 114 12.49 -0.51 -30.32
N SER A 115 12.01 -0.50 -31.57
CA SER A 115 10.91 -1.35 -32.04
C SER A 115 11.10 -2.85 -31.73
N PRO A 116 12.30 -3.44 -31.86
CA PRO A 116 12.51 -4.86 -31.54
C PRO A 116 12.23 -5.23 -30.08
N GLN A 117 12.41 -4.29 -29.15
CA GLN A 117 12.12 -4.50 -27.73
C GLN A 117 10.66 -4.15 -27.38
N LEU A 118 10.12 -3.13 -28.05
CA LEU A 118 8.79 -2.59 -27.75
C LEU A 118 7.66 -3.48 -28.28
N ILE A 119 7.75 -3.89 -29.56
CA ILE A 119 6.68 -4.62 -30.26
C ILE A 119 6.32 -5.97 -29.60
N PRO A 120 7.26 -6.78 -29.10
CA PRO A 120 6.92 -8.02 -28.40
C PRO A 120 6.11 -7.82 -27.11
N THR A 121 6.14 -6.62 -26.53
CA THR A 121 5.52 -6.34 -25.22
C THR A 121 4.10 -5.81 -25.29
N MET A 122 3.58 -5.50 -26.48
CA MET A 122 2.27 -4.88 -26.64
C MET A 122 1.57 -5.33 -27.93
N THR A 123 0.27 -5.08 -27.99
CA THR A 123 -0.51 -5.25 -29.22
C THR A 123 -0.23 -4.12 -30.20
N PHE A 124 -0.49 -4.37 -31.48
CA PHE A 124 -0.30 -3.34 -32.51
C PHE A 124 -1.19 -2.10 -32.33
N PRO A 125 -2.48 -2.21 -31.92
CA PRO A 125 -3.27 -1.03 -31.57
C PRO A 125 -2.73 -0.22 -30.39
N GLU A 126 -2.15 -0.87 -29.38
CA GLU A 126 -1.45 -0.16 -28.29
C GLU A 126 -0.24 0.61 -28.83
N LEU A 127 0.54 0.01 -29.73
CA LEU A 127 1.66 0.68 -30.41
C LEU A 127 1.20 1.93 -31.17
N GLU A 128 0.11 1.82 -31.94
CA GLU A 128 -0.46 2.96 -32.69
C GLU A 128 -0.86 4.11 -31.76
N ARG A 129 -1.53 3.81 -30.63
CA ARG A 129 -1.91 4.81 -29.63
C ARG A 129 -0.69 5.42 -28.95
N PHE A 130 0.30 4.61 -28.63
CA PHE A 130 1.54 5.08 -28.01
C PHE A 130 2.31 6.02 -28.93
N ILE A 131 2.48 5.67 -30.21
CA ILE A 131 3.17 6.53 -31.17
C ILE A 131 2.37 7.80 -31.47
N ARG A 132 1.03 7.74 -31.46
CA ARG A 132 0.20 8.94 -31.49
C ARG A 132 0.47 9.86 -30.30
N PHE A 133 0.62 9.32 -29.09
CA PHE A 133 1.04 10.10 -27.91
C PHE A 133 2.41 10.75 -28.13
N ILE A 134 3.39 10.00 -28.65
CA ILE A 134 4.73 10.52 -28.94
C ILE A 134 4.67 11.65 -29.97
N ASP A 135 3.86 11.52 -31.03
CA ASP A 135 3.66 12.58 -32.03
C ASP A 135 3.07 13.85 -31.38
N ILE A 136 2.04 13.71 -30.53
CA ILE A 136 1.45 14.84 -29.78
C ILE A 136 2.51 15.54 -28.90
N LEU A 137 3.27 14.77 -28.13
CA LEU A 137 4.29 15.30 -27.24
C LEU A 137 5.44 15.98 -28.00
N SER A 138 5.81 15.45 -29.17
CA SER A 138 6.88 15.99 -30.02
C SER A 138 6.59 17.41 -30.52
N GLN A 139 5.31 17.78 -30.66
CA GLN A 139 4.89 19.15 -31.01
C GLN A 139 5.26 20.17 -29.92
N ARG A 140 5.43 19.72 -28.67
CA ARG A 140 5.89 20.54 -27.55
C ARG A 140 7.39 20.40 -27.31
N SER A 141 7.91 19.17 -27.32
CA SER A 141 9.33 18.90 -27.10
C SER A 141 9.75 17.55 -27.69
N TYR A 142 10.59 17.58 -28.73
CA TYR A 142 11.22 16.37 -29.29
C TYR A 142 12.15 15.67 -28.28
N ASP A 143 12.82 16.44 -27.43
CA ASP A 143 13.77 15.89 -26.47
C ASP A 143 13.00 15.06 -25.42
N LEU A 144 11.89 15.60 -24.90
CA LEU A 144 11.01 14.89 -23.97
C LEU A 144 10.29 13.69 -24.62
N ALA A 145 9.85 13.83 -25.87
CA ALA A 145 9.25 12.73 -26.62
C ALA A 145 10.24 11.57 -26.81
N THR A 146 11.50 11.88 -27.09
CA THR A 146 12.58 10.88 -27.21
C THR A 146 12.85 10.19 -25.88
N GLU A 147 12.92 10.94 -24.77
CA GLU A 147 13.08 10.37 -23.42
C GLU A 147 11.90 9.44 -23.05
N CYS A 148 10.66 9.83 -23.31
CA CYS A 148 9.48 8.99 -23.03
C CYS A 148 9.47 7.72 -23.89
N LEU A 149 9.91 7.83 -25.14
CA LEU A 149 10.09 6.68 -26.04
C LEU A 149 11.12 5.71 -25.47
N GLU A 150 12.25 6.19 -24.95
CA GLU A 150 13.26 5.36 -24.30
C GLU A 150 12.77 4.69 -23.02
N LEU A 151 12.10 5.45 -22.14
CA LEU A 151 11.54 4.96 -20.88
C LEU A 151 10.47 3.87 -21.10
N SER A 152 9.78 3.88 -22.24
CA SER A 152 8.75 2.87 -22.53
C SER A 152 9.27 1.43 -22.50
N GLN A 153 10.54 1.20 -22.87
CA GLN A 153 11.17 -0.12 -22.87
C GLN A 153 11.25 -0.74 -21.46
N THR A 154 11.36 0.10 -20.42
CA THR A 154 11.44 -0.37 -19.02
C THR A 154 10.09 -0.29 -18.31
N VAL A 155 9.27 0.71 -18.64
CA VAL A 155 7.98 0.93 -17.97
C VAL A 155 6.90 -0.03 -18.47
N PHE A 156 6.75 -0.24 -19.77
CA PHE A 156 5.64 -1.05 -20.30
C PHE A 156 5.65 -2.53 -19.90
N PRO A 157 6.80 -3.19 -19.71
CA PRO A 157 6.83 -4.52 -19.09
C PRO A 157 6.21 -4.56 -17.69
N THR A 158 6.31 -3.48 -16.90
CA THR A 158 5.79 -3.40 -15.53
C THR A 158 4.28 -3.10 -15.44
N LEU A 159 3.70 -2.58 -16.53
CA LEU A 159 2.29 -2.18 -16.59
C LEU A 159 1.37 -3.31 -17.05
N ASP A 160 1.91 -4.37 -17.66
CA ASP A 160 1.15 -5.54 -18.07
C ASP A 160 -0.20 -5.18 -18.76
N ASP A 161 -1.35 -5.55 -18.21
CA ASP A 161 -2.65 -5.33 -18.85
C ASP A 161 -3.16 -3.87 -18.73
N SER A 162 -2.44 -2.99 -18.03
CA SER A 162 -2.83 -1.58 -17.83
C SER A 162 -2.12 -0.58 -18.75
N ARG A 163 -1.42 -1.05 -19.79
CA ARG A 163 -0.71 -0.20 -20.77
C ARG A 163 -1.64 0.78 -21.48
N ASP A 164 -2.80 0.32 -21.95
CA ASP A 164 -3.77 1.18 -22.63
C ASP A 164 -4.25 2.35 -21.74
N SER A 165 -4.54 2.08 -20.46
CA SER A 165 -4.92 3.14 -19.50
C SER A 165 -3.77 4.09 -19.21
N PHE A 166 -2.53 3.59 -19.14
CA PHE A 166 -1.36 4.45 -19.00
C PHE A 166 -1.13 5.33 -20.22
N ILE A 167 -1.25 4.77 -21.43
CA ILE A 167 -1.15 5.53 -22.70
C ILE A 167 -2.22 6.62 -22.74
N ALA A 168 -3.47 6.32 -22.34
CA ALA A 168 -4.55 7.30 -22.27
C ALA A 168 -4.23 8.46 -21.30
N LEU A 169 -3.70 8.15 -20.12
CA LEU A 169 -3.24 9.13 -19.14
C LEU A 169 -2.14 10.04 -19.72
N VAL A 170 -1.04 9.48 -20.24
CA VAL A 170 0.07 10.29 -20.76
C VAL A 170 -0.30 11.07 -22.02
N THR A 171 -1.24 10.56 -22.83
CA THR A 171 -1.83 11.31 -23.94
C THR A 171 -2.58 12.53 -23.42
N THR A 172 -3.43 12.36 -22.40
CA THR A 172 -4.18 13.46 -21.79
C THR A 172 -3.25 14.51 -21.17
N LEU A 173 -2.13 14.09 -20.56
CA LEU A 173 -1.12 15.01 -20.03
C LEU A 173 -0.38 15.76 -21.15
N ALA A 174 -0.09 15.11 -22.28
CA ALA A 174 0.60 15.71 -23.42
C ALA A 174 -0.28 16.64 -24.27
N ASP A 175 -1.61 16.47 -24.20
CA ASP A 175 -2.58 17.28 -24.93
C ASP A 175 -2.48 18.78 -24.61
N ALA A 176 -3.10 19.61 -25.46
CA ALA A 176 -2.91 21.05 -25.43
C ALA A 176 -3.25 21.72 -24.09
N ASN A 177 -4.20 21.15 -23.35
CA ASN A 177 -4.69 21.62 -22.06
C ASN A 177 -4.09 20.85 -20.87
N GLY A 178 -3.24 19.85 -21.14
CA GLY A 178 -2.60 19.03 -20.11
C GLY A 178 -1.29 19.62 -19.61
N ASN A 179 -0.76 19.04 -18.52
CA ASN A 179 0.55 19.40 -17.99
C ASN A 179 1.65 18.53 -18.60
N TRP A 180 2.02 18.79 -19.85
CA TRP A 180 2.99 17.99 -20.60
C TRP A 180 4.36 17.85 -19.91
N ARG A 181 4.69 18.77 -18.99
CA ARG A 181 5.93 18.73 -18.20
C ARG A 181 5.97 17.58 -17.20
N GLU A 182 4.82 17.10 -16.74
CA GLU A 182 4.70 15.97 -15.81
C GLU A 182 4.77 14.61 -16.51
N VAL A 183 4.77 14.56 -17.86
CA VAL A 183 4.70 13.28 -18.58
C VAL A 183 5.87 12.37 -18.22
N LYS A 184 7.10 12.88 -18.15
CA LYS A 184 8.27 12.10 -17.75
C LYS A 184 8.15 11.60 -16.32
N ASP A 185 7.80 12.48 -15.39
CA ASP A 185 7.61 12.12 -13.98
C ASP A 185 6.56 11.00 -13.87
N CYS A 186 5.51 11.05 -14.70
CA CYS A 186 4.48 10.02 -14.78
C CYS A 186 5.05 8.66 -15.20
N PHE A 187 5.94 8.60 -16.20
CA PHE A 187 6.67 7.36 -16.55
C PHE A 187 7.53 6.86 -15.38
N GLU A 188 8.21 7.77 -14.68
CA GLU A 188 9.12 7.41 -13.58
C GLU A 188 8.39 6.88 -12.34
N VAL A 189 7.17 7.37 -12.05
CA VAL A 189 6.41 6.94 -10.87
C VAL A 189 5.43 5.80 -11.15
N ALA A 190 4.82 5.75 -12.34
CA ALA A 190 3.71 4.83 -12.60
C ALA A 190 4.11 3.36 -12.49
N GLY A 191 5.26 2.97 -13.07
CA GLY A 191 5.72 1.58 -13.05
C GLY A 191 5.92 1.01 -11.63
N ARG A 192 6.33 1.86 -10.67
CA ARG A 192 6.43 1.46 -9.24
C ARG A 192 5.11 1.57 -8.49
N ALA A 193 4.25 2.49 -8.88
CA ALA A 193 2.96 2.69 -8.22
C ALA A 193 2.01 1.51 -8.46
N VAL A 194 1.95 0.99 -9.70
CA VAL A 194 1.01 -0.08 -10.06
C VAL A 194 1.31 -1.41 -9.38
N THR A 195 2.54 -1.66 -8.94
CA THR A 195 2.90 -2.93 -8.28
C THR A 195 2.29 -3.06 -6.88
N ARG A 196 1.90 -1.95 -6.26
CA ARG A 196 1.19 -1.91 -4.98
C ARG A 196 -0.31 -2.15 -5.11
N ILE A 197 -0.81 -2.24 -6.34
CA ILE A 197 -2.24 -2.28 -6.64
C ILE A 197 -2.58 -3.66 -7.19
N GLU A 198 -3.67 -4.23 -6.66
CA GLU A 198 -4.33 -5.41 -7.20
C GLU A 198 -4.45 -5.34 -8.73
N ARG A 199 -4.04 -6.43 -9.40
CA ARG A 199 -3.77 -6.45 -10.83
C ARG A 199 -4.97 -6.08 -11.68
N SER A 200 -6.16 -6.58 -11.34
CA SER A 200 -7.40 -6.26 -12.06
C SER A 200 -7.85 -4.80 -11.89
N GLN A 201 -7.37 -4.14 -10.84
CA GLN A 201 -7.71 -2.76 -10.50
C GLN A 201 -6.75 -1.69 -11.06
N ARG A 202 -5.56 -2.07 -11.56
CA ARG A 202 -4.56 -1.12 -12.12
C ARG A 202 -5.11 -0.20 -13.22
N PRO A 203 -5.92 -0.69 -14.20
CA PRO A 203 -6.51 0.18 -15.21
C PRO A 203 -7.43 1.26 -14.62
N ARG A 204 -8.22 0.93 -13.59
CA ARG A 204 -9.14 1.87 -12.91
C ARG A 204 -8.36 2.95 -12.17
N PHE A 205 -7.29 2.57 -11.47
CA PHE A 205 -6.42 3.52 -10.78
C PHE A 205 -5.78 4.53 -11.76
N LEU A 206 -5.25 4.06 -12.89
CA LEU A 206 -4.71 4.94 -13.93
C LEU A 206 -5.81 5.79 -14.60
N GLY A 207 -7.03 5.26 -14.75
CA GLY A 207 -8.19 6.02 -15.20
C GLY A 207 -8.59 7.16 -14.25
N LEU A 208 -8.41 7.00 -12.94
CA LEU A 208 -8.60 8.10 -11.98
C LEU A 208 -7.55 9.19 -12.16
N ALA A 209 -6.28 8.81 -12.37
CA ALA A 209 -5.21 9.77 -12.68
C ALA A 209 -5.50 10.53 -13.99
N GLU A 210 -6.05 9.85 -15.01
CA GLU A 210 -6.43 10.48 -16.28
C GLU A 210 -7.59 11.48 -16.06
N ARG A 211 -8.62 11.09 -15.32
CA ARG A 211 -9.73 11.97 -14.96
C ARG A 211 -9.26 13.20 -14.17
N LEU A 212 -8.28 13.03 -13.28
CA LEU A 212 -7.68 14.13 -12.53
C LEU A 212 -6.90 15.07 -13.46
N SER A 213 -6.17 14.52 -14.43
CA SER A 213 -5.54 15.35 -15.47
C SER A 213 -6.56 16.16 -16.27
N ARG A 214 -7.73 15.59 -16.57
CA ARG A 214 -8.80 16.27 -17.34
C ARG A 214 -9.50 17.37 -16.56
N SER A 215 -9.48 17.34 -15.22
CA SER A 215 -10.10 18.40 -14.41
C SER A 215 -9.29 19.70 -14.44
N GLY A 216 -7.99 19.63 -14.73
CA GLY A 216 -7.09 20.78 -14.75
C GLY A 216 -6.61 21.25 -13.38
N GLU A 217 -7.02 20.59 -12.29
CA GLU A 217 -6.60 20.93 -10.91
C GLU A 217 -5.14 20.50 -10.61
N GLY A 218 -4.54 19.70 -11.49
CA GLY A 218 -3.17 19.18 -11.32
C GLY A 218 -3.10 18.04 -10.30
N GLY A 219 -1.90 17.78 -9.78
CA GLY A 219 -1.70 16.79 -8.72
C GLY A 219 -1.70 15.32 -9.18
N VAL A 220 -1.57 15.07 -10.49
CA VAL A 220 -1.55 13.71 -11.06
C VAL A 220 -0.40 12.88 -10.47
N ILE A 221 0.82 13.44 -10.43
CA ILE A 221 1.99 12.75 -9.87
C ILE A 221 1.82 12.49 -8.36
N THR A 222 1.28 13.47 -7.63
CA THR A 222 0.97 13.33 -6.20
C THR A 222 -0.03 12.21 -5.97
N PHE A 223 -1.11 12.17 -6.76
CA PHE A 223 -2.10 11.10 -6.70
C PHE A 223 -1.51 9.72 -7.01
N ILE A 224 -0.71 9.58 -8.08
CA ILE A 224 -0.09 8.29 -8.41
C ILE A 224 0.79 7.81 -7.25
N ARG A 225 1.52 8.72 -6.59
CA ARG A 225 2.41 8.41 -5.47
C ARG A 225 1.64 8.07 -4.20
N GLU A 226 0.82 8.99 -3.71
CA GLU A 226 0.13 8.87 -2.42
C GLU A 226 -1.04 7.88 -2.51
N GLY A 227 -1.78 7.90 -3.61
CA GLY A 227 -2.86 6.96 -3.88
C GLY A 227 -2.37 5.50 -3.93
N SER A 228 -1.23 5.25 -4.59
CA SER A 228 -0.64 3.91 -4.59
C SER A 228 -0.03 3.51 -3.26
N GLN A 229 0.45 4.47 -2.46
CA GLN A 229 0.94 4.21 -1.11
C GLN A 229 -0.21 3.80 -0.19
N GLY A 230 -1.30 4.58 -0.15
CA GLY A 230 -2.47 4.26 0.67
C GLY A 230 -3.10 2.91 0.31
N LEU A 231 -3.22 2.61 -0.99
CA LEU A 231 -3.65 1.27 -1.42
C LEU A 231 -2.67 0.17 -1.01
N GLY A 232 -1.36 0.41 -1.11
CA GLY A 232 -0.33 -0.57 -0.78
C GLY A 232 -0.25 -0.96 0.71
N GLU A 233 -0.85 -0.18 1.59
CA GLU A 233 -0.95 -0.49 3.03
C GLU A 233 -2.14 -1.41 3.36
N LEU A 234 -3.02 -1.64 2.39
CA LEU A 234 -4.26 -2.38 2.55
C LEU A 234 -4.21 -3.74 1.85
N ASP A 235 -5.13 -4.62 2.25
CA ASP A 235 -5.32 -5.87 1.53
C ASP A 235 -5.94 -5.60 0.15
N HIS A 236 -5.47 -6.34 -0.85
CA HIS A 236 -5.88 -6.27 -2.24
C HIS A 236 -7.39 -6.47 -2.43
N PHE A 237 -8.06 -7.23 -1.55
CA PHE A 237 -9.52 -7.38 -1.60
C PHE A 237 -10.28 -6.06 -1.35
N THR A 238 -9.64 -5.08 -0.73
CA THR A 238 -10.27 -3.79 -0.39
C THR A 238 -10.18 -2.78 -1.53
N HIS A 239 -9.21 -2.96 -2.45
CA HIS A 239 -8.97 -2.01 -3.55
C HIS A 239 -10.20 -1.75 -4.43
N PRO A 240 -11.01 -2.75 -4.82
CA PRO A 240 -12.18 -2.51 -5.67
C PRO A 240 -13.22 -1.56 -5.04
N VAL A 241 -13.44 -1.66 -3.72
CA VAL A 241 -14.37 -0.80 -2.98
C VAL A 241 -13.83 0.63 -2.93
N LEU A 242 -12.55 0.79 -2.56
CA LEU A 242 -11.91 2.11 -2.51
C LEU A 242 -11.89 2.81 -3.87
N LEU A 243 -11.60 2.10 -4.94
CA LEU A 243 -11.61 2.68 -6.29
C LEU A 243 -13.01 3.07 -6.75
N THR A 244 -14.04 2.32 -6.34
CA THR A 244 -15.44 2.68 -6.62
C THR A 244 -15.83 3.97 -5.88
N LEU A 245 -15.45 4.09 -4.62
CA LEU A 245 -15.66 5.31 -3.84
C LEU A 245 -14.87 6.49 -4.43
N ALA A 246 -13.62 6.27 -4.81
CA ALA A 246 -12.78 7.27 -5.46
C ALA A 246 -13.35 7.76 -6.81
N GLU A 247 -13.95 6.87 -7.60
CA GLU A 247 -14.62 7.21 -8.86
C GLU A 247 -15.84 8.14 -8.65
N ALA A 248 -16.55 7.98 -7.52
CA ALA A 248 -17.63 8.86 -7.10
C ALA A 248 -17.09 10.20 -6.57
N ILE A 249 -16.04 10.17 -5.74
CA ILE A 249 -15.40 11.36 -5.16
C ILE A 249 -14.87 12.28 -6.26
N ILE A 250 -14.07 11.77 -7.20
CA ILE A 250 -13.51 12.60 -8.28
C ILE A 250 -14.57 13.17 -9.23
N ALA A 251 -15.75 12.54 -9.32
CA ALA A 251 -16.87 13.10 -10.10
C ALA A 251 -17.45 14.36 -9.46
N LEU A 252 -17.32 14.50 -8.13
CA LEU A 252 -17.78 15.65 -7.36
C LEU A 252 -16.68 16.67 -7.12
N SER A 253 -15.51 16.23 -6.65
CA SER A 253 -14.34 17.09 -6.37
C SER A 253 -13.02 16.35 -6.59
N PRO A 254 -12.25 16.69 -7.63
CA PRO A 254 -10.95 16.09 -7.89
C PRO A 254 -9.93 16.30 -6.76
N SER A 255 -9.89 17.49 -6.16
CA SER A 255 -9.03 17.81 -5.02
C SER A 255 -9.21 16.93 -3.77
N ALA A 256 -10.33 16.23 -3.64
CA ALA A 256 -10.62 15.33 -2.53
C ALA A 256 -10.02 13.92 -2.71
N LEU A 257 -9.58 13.59 -3.93
CA LEU A 257 -9.12 12.25 -4.27
C LEU A 257 -7.86 11.84 -3.48
N VAL A 258 -6.86 12.73 -3.40
CA VAL A 258 -5.62 12.46 -2.67
C VAL A 258 -5.86 12.37 -1.16
N PRO A 259 -6.54 13.33 -0.51
CA PRO A 259 -6.93 13.21 0.91
C PRO A 259 -7.64 11.90 1.24
N PHE A 260 -8.57 11.45 0.40
CA PHE A 260 -9.28 10.19 0.63
C PHE A 260 -8.34 8.99 0.72
N PHE A 261 -7.43 8.82 -0.24
CA PHE A 261 -6.51 7.69 -0.23
C PHE A 261 -5.47 7.77 0.90
N SER A 262 -5.08 8.97 1.33
CA SER A 262 -4.11 9.13 2.41
C SER A 262 -4.68 8.74 3.78
N VAL A 263 -5.99 8.93 4.00
CA VAL A 263 -6.64 8.57 5.28
C VAL A 263 -7.30 7.19 5.27
N ALA A 264 -7.56 6.60 4.10
CA ALA A 264 -8.26 5.31 3.98
C ALA A 264 -7.62 4.17 4.81
N PRO A 265 -6.29 3.98 4.84
CA PRO A 265 -5.66 2.97 5.70
C PRO A 265 -6.01 3.14 7.17
N THR A 266 -5.86 4.37 7.68
CA THR A 266 -6.17 4.73 9.07
C THR A 266 -7.64 4.48 9.40
N ILE A 267 -8.56 4.88 8.53
CA ILE A 267 -10.00 4.70 8.75
C ILE A 267 -10.36 3.21 8.81
N LEU A 268 -9.83 2.41 7.89
CA LEU A 268 -10.12 0.98 7.81
C LEU A 268 -9.54 0.15 8.97
N THR A 269 -8.71 0.74 9.83
CA THR A 269 -8.35 0.11 11.12
C THR A 269 -9.49 0.14 12.15
N ARG A 270 -10.45 1.07 11.99
CA ARG A 270 -11.53 1.35 12.95
C ARG A 270 -12.91 0.92 12.44
N VAL A 271 -13.10 0.91 11.14
CA VAL A 271 -14.40 0.65 10.49
C VAL A 271 -14.28 -0.36 9.36
N SER A 272 -15.37 -1.07 9.09
CA SER A 272 -15.50 -2.00 7.97
C SER A 272 -15.72 -1.29 6.62
N PRO A 273 -15.51 -1.94 5.47
CA PRO A 273 -15.76 -1.32 4.16
C PRO A 273 -17.18 -0.75 3.97
N PRO A 274 -18.28 -1.42 4.40
CA PRO A 274 -19.62 -0.81 4.34
C PRO A 274 -19.77 0.44 5.22
N GLN A 275 -19.07 0.50 6.34
CA GLN A 275 -19.05 1.69 7.20
C GLN A 275 -18.23 2.82 6.59
N LEU A 276 -17.15 2.50 5.89
CA LEU A 276 -16.41 3.47 5.09
C LEU A 276 -17.30 4.08 3.99
N GLU A 277 -18.12 3.28 3.30
CA GLU A 277 -19.08 3.80 2.30
C GLU A 277 -20.04 4.83 2.91
N MET A 278 -20.55 4.57 4.12
CA MET A 278 -21.39 5.53 4.86
C MET A 278 -20.63 6.82 5.21
N TRP A 279 -19.39 6.70 5.67
CA TRP A 279 -18.54 7.87 5.97
C TRP A 279 -18.24 8.69 4.71
N VAL A 280 -17.93 8.04 3.58
CA VAL A 280 -17.69 8.73 2.30
C VAL A 280 -18.96 9.42 1.79
N ALA A 281 -20.13 8.78 1.92
CA ALA A 281 -21.40 9.38 1.50
C ALA A 281 -21.69 10.68 2.26
N GLU A 282 -21.40 10.74 3.56
CA GLU A 282 -21.56 11.95 4.36
C GLU A 282 -20.52 13.02 3.99
N GLY A 283 -19.26 12.64 3.76
CA GLY A 283 -18.22 13.54 3.25
C GLY A 283 -18.61 14.19 1.92
N MET A 284 -19.16 13.40 0.99
CA MET A 284 -19.69 13.90 -0.29
C MET A 284 -20.92 14.81 -0.11
N ARG A 285 -21.81 14.52 0.86
CA ARG A 285 -22.94 15.38 1.20
C ARG A 285 -22.45 16.76 1.65
N LEU A 286 -21.50 16.80 2.60
CA LEU A 286 -20.88 18.03 3.09
C LEU A 286 -20.19 18.80 1.97
N MET A 287 -19.50 18.10 1.07
CA MET A 287 -18.82 18.71 -0.07
C MET A 287 -19.76 19.41 -1.04
N THR A 288 -21.00 18.91 -1.18
CA THR A 288 -22.04 19.54 -2.00
C THR A 288 -22.54 20.84 -1.37
N GLU A 289 -22.51 20.94 -0.03
CA GLU A 289 -22.93 22.13 0.71
C GLU A 289 -21.81 23.18 0.80
N ASN A 290 -20.60 22.74 1.13
CA ASN A 290 -19.40 23.55 1.23
C ASN A 290 -18.16 22.72 0.92
N GLN A 291 -17.43 23.12 -0.13
CA GLN A 291 -16.25 22.40 -0.60
C GLN A 291 -15.14 22.31 0.45
N ASP A 292 -14.88 23.38 1.20
CA ASP A 292 -13.84 23.40 2.24
C ASP A 292 -14.20 22.48 3.40
N SER A 293 -15.47 22.45 3.80
CA SER A 293 -15.96 21.53 4.84
C SER A 293 -15.80 20.08 4.42
N GLY A 294 -16.12 19.74 3.16
CA GLY A 294 -15.93 18.40 2.61
C GLY A 294 -14.45 18.00 2.53
N LEU A 295 -13.57 18.93 2.15
CA LEU A 295 -12.12 18.67 2.11
C LEU A 295 -11.54 18.46 3.51
N ALA A 296 -11.90 19.29 4.49
CA ALA A 296 -11.49 19.11 5.88
C ALA A 296 -11.99 17.77 6.46
N PHE A 297 -13.20 17.34 6.06
CA PHE A 297 -13.74 16.03 6.43
C PHE A 297 -12.88 14.88 5.89
N PHE A 298 -12.51 14.90 4.62
CA PHE A 298 -11.65 13.87 4.00
C PHE A 298 -10.19 13.93 4.46
N ARG A 299 -9.75 15.02 5.10
CA ARG A 299 -8.42 15.12 5.72
C ARG A 299 -8.40 14.70 7.20
N LEU A 300 -9.53 14.31 7.77
CA LEU A 300 -9.70 14.11 9.22
C LEU A 300 -9.37 15.37 10.05
N GLU A 301 -9.53 16.56 9.47
CA GLU A 301 -9.33 17.86 10.14
C GLU A 301 -10.63 18.37 10.79
N SER A 302 -11.75 17.68 10.55
CA SER A 302 -13.07 18.03 11.08
C SER A 302 -13.42 17.18 12.30
N ALA A 303 -13.79 17.84 13.41
CA ALA A 303 -14.31 17.16 14.60
C ALA A 303 -15.54 16.30 14.30
N PHE A 304 -16.35 16.70 13.31
CA PHE A 304 -17.51 15.93 12.87
C PHE A 304 -17.11 14.62 12.18
N SER A 305 -16.00 14.61 11.43
CA SER A 305 -15.47 13.39 10.79
C SER A 305 -15.07 12.35 11.84
N GLU A 306 -14.33 12.78 12.87
CA GLU A 306 -13.94 11.92 14.00
C GLU A 306 -15.15 11.41 14.78
N GLU A 307 -16.12 12.27 15.09
CA GLU A 307 -17.35 11.86 15.78
C GLU A 307 -18.15 10.82 14.97
N MET A 308 -18.15 10.95 13.64
CA MET A 308 -18.83 9.97 12.78
C MET A 308 -18.09 8.64 12.77
N LEU A 309 -16.76 8.63 12.68
CA LEU A 309 -15.96 7.40 12.75
C LEU A 309 -16.13 6.69 14.10
N ASP A 310 -16.23 7.45 15.20
CA ASP A 310 -16.54 6.91 16.53
C ASP A 310 -17.90 6.21 16.61
N LYS A 311 -18.90 6.77 15.93
CA LYS A 311 -20.25 6.21 15.86
C LYS A 311 -20.29 4.96 14.97
N LEU A 312 -19.56 4.98 13.85
CA LEU A 312 -19.50 3.88 12.90
C LEU A 312 -18.61 2.73 13.38
N SER A 313 -17.60 3.02 14.21
CA SER A 313 -16.68 2.00 14.73
C SER A 313 -17.45 0.93 15.52
N ALA A 314 -17.22 -0.33 15.15
CA ALA A 314 -17.68 -1.48 15.90
C ALA A 314 -16.85 -1.69 17.19
N GLY A 315 -15.71 -1.02 17.33
CA GLY A 315 -14.85 -1.11 18.50
C GLY A 315 -15.49 -0.52 19.76
N VAL A 316 -15.23 -1.17 20.90
CA VAL A 316 -15.62 -0.68 22.21
C VAL A 316 -14.38 -0.24 22.97
N GLU A 317 -14.22 1.08 23.12
CA GLU A 317 -13.18 1.68 23.94
C GLU A 317 -13.58 1.62 25.42
N LEU A 318 -12.73 1.03 26.25
CA LEU A 318 -12.99 0.86 27.68
C LEU A 318 -13.28 2.19 28.37
N GLY A 319 -12.54 3.25 28.02
CA GLY A 319 -12.73 4.57 28.62
C GLY A 319 -14.16 5.12 28.50
N ARG A 320 -14.86 4.80 27.40
CA ARG A 320 -16.24 5.27 27.15
C ARG A 320 -17.29 4.46 27.90
N VAL A 321 -17.00 3.19 28.20
CA VAL A 321 -17.94 2.26 28.84
C VAL A 321 -17.55 1.92 30.28
N LYS A 322 -16.48 2.53 30.80
CA LYS A 322 -15.88 2.24 32.11
C LYS A 322 -16.92 2.27 33.24
N GLU A 323 -17.76 3.30 33.26
CA GLU A 323 -18.81 3.44 34.28
C GLU A 323 -19.88 2.35 34.18
N VAL A 324 -20.35 2.05 32.96
CA VAL A 324 -21.37 1.02 32.72
C VAL A 324 -20.83 -0.37 33.08
N VAL A 325 -19.60 -0.68 32.69
CA VAL A 325 -18.93 -1.94 33.03
C VAL A 325 -18.62 -2.03 34.53
N GLY A 326 -18.29 -0.92 35.18
CA GLY A 326 -18.12 -0.84 36.63
C GLY A 326 -19.41 -1.14 37.38
N LEU A 327 -20.53 -0.52 36.97
CA LEU A 327 -21.86 -0.82 37.52
C LEU A 327 -22.25 -2.29 37.30
N TYR A 328 -22.01 -2.81 36.10
CA TYR A 328 -22.25 -4.21 35.76
C TYR A 328 -21.45 -5.17 36.65
N SER A 329 -20.15 -4.92 36.82
CA SER A 329 -19.26 -5.76 37.61
C SER A 329 -19.58 -5.70 39.10
N ARG A 330 -19.91 -4.50 39.62
CA ARG A 330 -20.42 -4.29 40.99
C ARG A 330 -21.71 -5.05 41.24
N ALA A 331 -22.64 -5.05 40.28
CA ALA A 331 -23.88 -5.81 40.39
C ALA A 331 -23.64 -7.33 40.42
N LEU A 332 -22.57 -7.81 39.78
CA LEU A 332 -22.17 -9.22 39.80
C LEU A 332 -21.43 -9.61 41.09
N ALA A 333 -20.50 -8.79 41.57
CA ALA A 333 -19.66 -9.07 42.72
C ALA A 333 -20.31 -8.72 44.08
N GLY A 334 -21.27 -7.81 44.09
CA GLY A 334 -21.91 -7.35 45.34
C GLY A 334 -21.03 -6.43 46.20
N ASN A 335 -19.84 -6.05 45.73
CA ASN A 335 -18.94 -5.05 46.32
C ASN A 335 -18.57 -3.98 45.28
N ASP A 336 -18.05 -2.84 45.72
CA ASP A 336 -17.57 -1.82 44.79
C ASP A 336 -16.49 -2.41 43.89
N MET A 337 -16.42 -2.02 42.62
CA MET A 337 -15.36 -2.45 41.71
C MET A 337 -14.80 -1.26 40.97
N GLU A 338 -13.48 -1.16 40.93
CA GLU A 338 -12.77 -0.19 40.10
C GLU A 338 -12.41 -0.83 38.76
N ILE A 339 -12.49 -0.07 37.68
CA ILE A 339 -12.15 -0.54 36.33
C ILE A 339 -10.90 0.20 35.86
N ALA A 340 -9.88 -0.53 35.40
CA ALA A 340 -8.67 0.04 34.85
C ALA A 340 -8.26 -0.64 33.53
N PRO A 341 -7.52 0.02 32.63
CA PRO A 341 -6.91 -0.62 31.48
C PRO A 341 -5.82 -1.61 31.90
N ALA A 342 -5.82 -2.81 31.32
CA ALA A 342 -4.79 -3.83 31.57
C ALA A 342 -3.37 -3.36 31.18
N GLN A 343 -3.25 -2.37 30.30
CA GLN A 343 -1.98 -1.74 29.95
C GLN A 343 -1.25 -1.15 31.16
N GLU A 344 -1.98 -0.66 32.17
CA GLU A 344 -1.37 -0.10 33.38
C GLU A 344 -0.55 -1.14 34.18
N LEU A 345 -0.88 -2.43 34.05
CA LEU A 345 -0.13 -3.52 34.69
C LEU A 345 1.18 -3.81 33.94
N VAL A 346 1.15 -3.69 32.61
CA VAL A 346 2.34 -3.84 31.76
C VAL A 346 3.32 -2.72 32.07
N ASP A 347 2.84 -1.49 32.16
CA ASP A 347 3.66 -0.30 32.42
C ASP A 347 4.31 -0.35 33.82
N LYS A 348 3.66 -1.02 34.78
CA LYS A 348 4.22 -1.30 36.12
C LYS A 348 5.21 -2.47 36.17
N GLY A 349 5.48 -3.12 35.03
CA GLY A 349 6.47 -4.21 34.93
C GLY A 349 6.03 -5.52 35.57
N ILE A 350 4.72 -5.76 35.68
CA ILE A 350 4.18 -7.03 36.21
C ILE A 350 4.32 -8.09 35.11
N GLY A 351 5.48 -8.77 35.08
CA GLY A 351 6.05 -9.51 33.94
C GLY A 351 5.28 -10.70 33.36
N TRP A 352 4.05 -10.95 33.81
CA TRP A 352 3.21 -12.06 33.34
C TRP A 352 1.92 -11.58 32.65
N VAL A 353 1.65 -10.28 32.64
CA VAL A 353 0.41 -9.70 32.09
C VAL A 353 0.70 -9.09 30.71
N SER A 354 -0.11 -9.42 29.71
CA SER A 354 -0.12 -8.70 28.43
C SER A 354 -1.27 -7.69 28.42
N GLY A 355 -1.09 -6.52 27.80
CA GLY A 355 -2.10 -5.45 27.76
C GLY A 355 -3.46 -5.83 27.14
N ASN A 356 -3.52 -6.96 26.44
CA ASN A 356 -4.75 -7.49 25.83
C ASN A 356 -5.45 -8.58 26.67
N HIS A 357 -4.91 -8.96 27.83
CA HIS A 357 -5.53 -9.96 28.71
C HIS A 357 -6.18 -9.28 29.92
N ALA A 358 -7.43 -9.66 30.19
CA ALA A 358 -8.14 -9.21 31.37
C ALA A 358 -7.65 -9.96 32.63
N THR A 359 -7.58 -9.25 33.75
CA THR A 359 -7.23 -9.80 35.06
C THR A 359 -7.86 -8.98 36.18
N ILE A 360 -7.78 -9.44 37.41
CA ILE A 360 -8.34 -8.75 38.59
C ILE A 360 -7.32 -8.79 39.73
N GLU A 361 -7.14 -7.64 40.40
CA GLU A 361 -6.28 -7.52 41.58
C GLU A 361 -7.03 -6.76 42.66
N GLY A 362 -7.27 -7.42 43.80
CA GLY A 362 -8.06 -6.86 44.89
C GLY A 362 -9.47 -6.51 44.41
N ASN A 363 -9.75 -5.20 44.31
CA ASN A 363 -11.05 -4.68 43.90
C ASN A 363 -11.03 -3.98 42.53
N THR A 364 -9.90 -4.08 41.83
CA THR A 364 -9.66 -3.42 40.54
C THR A 364 -9.64 -4.46 39.44
N LEU A 365 -10.60 -4.35 38.52
CA LEU A 365 -10.71 -5.17 37.32
C LEU A 365 -9.99 -4.49 36.17
N TYR A 366 -8.95 -5.16 35.69
CA TYR A 366 -8.13 -4.74 34.58
C TYR A 366 -8.63 -5.36 33.28
N LEU A 367 -9.09 -4.52 32.33
CA LEU A 367 -9.68 -4.95 31.06
C LEU A 367 -8.88 -4.41 29.87
N PRO A 368 -8.93 -5.06 28.69
CA PRO A 368 -8.32 -4.51 27.48
C PRO A 368 -8.87 -3.12 27.16
N ALA A 369 -8.00 -2.20 26.73
CA ALA A 369 -8.39 -0.82 26.44
C ALA A 369 -9.34 -0.70 25.24
N LEU A 370 -9.25 -1.64 24.30
CA LEU A 370 -10.11 -1.74 23.11
C LEU A 370 -10.58 -3.19 22.97
N ILE A 371 -11.89 -3.37 22.76
CA ILE A 371 -12.49 -4.65 22.36
C ILE A 371 -13.04 -4.53 20.95
N ASP A 372 -12.57 -5.41 20.08
CA ASP A 372 -12.93 -5.49 18.68
C ASP A 372 -13.05 -6.96 18.21
N GLY A 373 -13.17 -7.12 16.88
CA GLY A 373 -13.19 -8.40 16.19
C GLY A 373 -14.58 -9.01 15.99
N ALA A 374 -15.63 -8.45 16.60
CA ALA A 374 -17.02 -8.79 16.26
C ALA A 374 -17.61 -7.81 15.21
N PRO A 375 -18.58 -8.28 14.39
CA PRO A 375 -19.27 -7.46 13.39
C PRO A 375 -19.94 -6.18 13.90
N THR A 376 -20.47 -6.18 15.12
CA THR A 376 -21.21 -5.03 15.67
C THR A 376 -20.64 -4.53 17.00
N LYS A 377 -20.92 -3.27 17.32
CA LYS A 377 -20.52 -2.66 18.59
C LYS A 377 -21.21 -3.32 19.77
N GLU A 378 -22.47 -3.72 19.59
CA GLU A 378 -23.25 -4.47 20.56
C GLU A 378 -22.62 -5.84 20.87
N GLU A 379 -22.16 -6.56 19.85
CA GLU A 379 -21.46 -7.84 20.02
C GLU A 379 -20.09 -7.67 20.67
N ASN A 380 -19.32 -6.63 20.30
CA ASN A 380 -18.07 -6.31 20.98
C ASN A 380 -18.30 -5.92 22.44
N PHE A 381 -19.39 -5.19 22.74
CA PHE A 381 -19.75 -4.87 24.11
C PHE A 381 -20.22 -6.10 24.88
N ALA A 382 -20.93 -7.02 24.24
CA ALA A 382 -21.30 -8.31 24.83
C ALA A 382 -20.05 -9.14 25.15
N LYS A 383 -19.07 -9.20 24.23
CA LYS A 383 -17.77 -9.84 24.45
C LYS A 383 -17.03 -9.23 25.64
N LEU A 384 -16.99 -7.90 25.76
CA LEU A 384 -16.42 -7.21 26.91
C LEU A 384 -17.10 -7.62 28.22
N LYS A 385 -18.44 -7.67 28.25
CA LYS A 385 -19.19 -8.12 29.43
C LYS A 385 -18.88 -9.57 29.80
N VAL A 386 -18.72 -10.46 28.82
CA VAL A 386 -18.33 -11.86 29.07
C VAL A 386 -16.95 -11.92 29.72
N ILE A 387 -15.98 -11.16 29.19
CA ILE A 387 -14.62 -11.07 29.75
C ILE A 387 -14.67 -10.53 31.19
N ALA A 388 -15.39 -9.43 31.43
CA ALA A 388 -15.55 -8.85 32.75
C ALA A 388 -16.18 -9.85 33.73
N THR A 389 -17.27 -10.51 33.34
CA THR A 389 -17.95 -11.54 34.14
C THR A 389 -16.99 -12.65 34.51
N HIS A 390 -16.23 -13.16 33.55
CA HIS A 390 -15.28 -14.23 33.79
C HIS A 390 -14.27 -13.85 34.88
N GLN A 391 -13.72 -12.64 34.85
CA GLN A 391 -12.78 -12.18 35.87
C GLN A 391 -13.42 -11.93 37.23
N VAL A 392 -14.61 -11.31 37.26
CA VAL A 392 -15.37 -11.10 38.50
C VAL A 392 -15.68 -12.43 39.18
N VAL A 393 -16.10 -13.43 38.41
CA VAL A 393 -16.40 -14.78 38.90
C VAL A 393 -15.15 -15.45 39.51
N HIS A 394 -13.95 -15.22 38.98
CA HIS A 394 -12.74 -15.75 39.61
C HIS A 394 -12.50 -15.18 41.02
N GLN A 395 -12.86 -13.92 41.26
CA GLN A 395 -12.82 -13.33 42.59
C GLN A 395 -13.94 -13.89 43.48
N GLU A 396 -15.18 -13.89 43.01
CA GLU A 396 -16.36 -14.33 43.78
C GLU A 396 -16.29 -15.80 44.21
N PHE A 397 -15.85 -16.68 43.32
CA PHE A 397 -15.71 -18.11 43.61
C PHE A 397 -14.33 -18.47 44.19
N GLY A 398 -13.47 -17.48 44.41
CA GLY A 398 -12.17 -17.68 45.04
C GLY A 398 -11.19 -18.51 44.23
N SER A 399 -11.29 -18.52 42.90
CA SER A 399 -10.37 -19.25 42.00
C SER A 399 -8.92 -18.79 42.16
N PHE A 400 -8.70 -17.52 42.51
CA PHE A 400 -7.37 -16.97 42.85
C PHE A 400 -7.03 -17.05 44.34
N GLY A 401 -7.95 -17.57 45.17
CA GLY A 401 -7.78 -17.74 46.60
C GLY A 401 -6.78 -18.85 46.91
N PHE A 402 -5.50 -18.49 47.03
CA PHE A 402 -4.48 -19.42 47.48
C PHE A 402 -4.45 -19.47 49.00
N SER A 403 -4.63 -20.68 49.56
CA SER A 403 -4.38 -20.97 50.96
C SER A 403 -3.29 -22.03 51.09
N TYR A 404 -2.35 -21.78 52.00
CA TYR A 404 -1.25 -22.70 52.24
C TYR A 404 -1.73 -24.01 52.88
N GLU A 405 -2.74 -23.93 53.73
CA GLU A 405 -3.27 -25.06 54.49
C GLU A 405 -4.11 -26.02 53.64
N HIS A 406 -4.60 -25.57 52.47
CA HIS A 406 -5.51 -26.34 51.64
C HIS A 406 -4.76 -27.35 50.76
N PRO A 407 -4.83 -28.68 50.96
CA PRO A 407 -3.96 -29.65 50.29
C PRO A 407 -4.09 -29.70 48.76
N CYS A 408 -3.03 -30.13 48.06
CA CYS A 408 -3.03 -30.12 46.60
C CYS A 408 -3.81 -31.35 46.13
N THR A 409 -4.81 -31.13 45.28
CA THR A 409 -5.70 -32.21 44.81
C THR A 409 -5.24 -32.83 43.50
N LEU A 410 -4.41 -32.11 42.72
CA LEU A 410 -3.99 -32.53 41.37
C LEU A 410 -2.54 -32.99 41.29
N PHE A 411 -1.67 -32.51 42.17
CA PHE A 411 -0.25 -32.83 42.20
C PHE A 411 0.17 -33.27 43.60
N ARG A 412 1.34 -33.91 43.69
CA ARG A 412 1.95 -34.21 44.99
C ARG A 412 2.15 -32.91 45.75
N ASP A 413 1.58 -32.83 46.96
CA ASP A 413 1.67 -31.60 47.75
C ASP A 413 3.11 -31.38 48.23
N LEU A 414 3.77 -30.38 47.66
CA LEU A 414 5.13 -29.98 48.03
C LEU A 414 5.14 -28.88 49.10
N ARG A 415 3.99 -28.26 49.42
CA ARG A 415 3.94 -27.17 50.40
C ARG A 415 4.49 -27.55 51.78
N PRO A 416 4.18 -28.73 52.35
CA PRO A 416 4.78 -29.16 53.62
C PRO A 416 6.30 -29.32 53.57
N LEU A 417 6.89 -29.45 52.38
CA LEU A 417 8.34 -29.60 52.19
C LEU A 417 9.06 -28.26 51.97
N VAL A 418 8.31 -27.22 51.57
CA VAL A 418 8.87 -25.92 51.15
C VAL A 418 8.73 -24.86 52.24
N MET A 419 7.69 -24.91 53.09
CA MET A 419 7.64 -24.14 54.35
C MET A 419 7.87 -25.02 55.57
N LYS A 420 8.68 -24.53 56.52
CA LYS A 420 8.62 -25.00 57.90
C LYS A 420 7.46 -24.29 58.61
N PRO A 421 6.65 -25.00 59.41
CA PRO A 421 5.52 -24.39 60.12
C PRO A 421 6.00 -23.22 60.98
N LYS A 422 5.20 -22.15 61.08
CA LYS A 422 5.41 -21.04 62.03
C LYS A 422 5.54 -21.63 63.44
N THR A 423 6.75 -21.80 63.94
CA THR A 423 6.98 -21.97 65.38
C THR A 423 6.61 -20.66 66.04
N VAL A 424 5.42 -20.62 66.64
CA VAL A 424 5.07 -19.58 67.60
C VAL A 424 6.03 -19.76 68.78
N GLU A 425 7.07 -18.93 68.85
CA GLU A 425 7.86 -18.82 70.08
C GLU A 425 6.97 -18.18 71.14
N VAL A 426 6.37 -19.02 71.99
CA VAL A 426 5.76 -18.57 73.24
C VAL A 426 6.91 -18.13 74.15
N LYS A 427 7.15 -16.82 74.24
CA LYS A 427 7.98 -16.26 75.31
C LYS A 427 7.28 -16.52 76.65
N PRO A 428 7.97 -17.06 77.67
CA PRO A 428 7.38 -17.21 78.98
C PRO A 428 7.18 -15.83 79.60
N GLU A 429 5.99 -15.62 80.17
CA GLU A 429 5.63 -14.43 80.94
C GLU A 429 6.64 -14.21 82.07
N VAL A 430 7.15 -12.98 82.18
CA VAL A 430 7.81 -12.49 83.40
C VAL A 430 7.01 -11.30 83.91
N ASP A 431 6.71 -11.43 85.20
CA ASP A 431 5.82 -10.66 86.04
C ASP A 431 6.21 -9.17 86.22
N VAL A 432 5.21 -8.42 86.67
CA VAL A 432 5.00 -6.97 86.67
C VAL A 432 5.99 -6.18 87.54
N GLY A 433 6.34 -4.95 87.10
CA GLY A 433 6.99 -3.94 87.93
C GLY A 433 6.81 -2.51 87.40
N GLU A 434 6.15 -1.67 88.20
CA GLU A 434 5.74 -0.28 87.95
C GLU A 434 6.88 0.71 87.65
N ALA A 435 6.64 1.73 86.81
CA ALA A 435 6.93 3.15 87.10
C ALA A 435 6.59 4.12 85.94
N LYS A 436 6.29 5.35 86.32
CA LYS A 436 5.66 6.49 85.59
C LYS A 436 6.61 7.33 84.71
N LEU A 437 5.97 8.23 83.93
CA LEU A 437 6.35 9.61 83.51
C LEU A 437 6.81 9.88 82.05
N GLN A 438 5.87 10.42 81.26
CA GLN A 438 5.81 11.79 80.69
C GLN A 438 7.04 12.47 80.00
N ILE A 439 6.76 12.96 78.77
CA ILE A 439 7.17 14.25 78.10
C ILE A 439 8.08 14.17 76.84
N LYS A 440 7.47 14.66 75.73
CA LYS A 440 7.94 15.41 74.53
C LYS A 440 9.41 15.39 74.06
N GLY A 441 9.57 15.27 72.74
CA GLY A 441 10.71 15.81 71.98
C GLY A 441 10.63 15.45 70.49
N GLU A 442 10.76 16.45 69.63
CA GLU A 442 10.66 16.40 68.16
C GLU A 442 12.07 16.28 67.52
N VAL A 443 12.15 15.71 66.30
CA VAL A 443 13.11 16.01 65.20
C VAL A 443 14.45 15.22 65.05
N ILE A 444 14.46 14.38 63.98
CA ILE A 444 15.45 14.16 62.87
C ILE A 444 16.73 13.28 63.00
N GLN A 445 16.73 12.26 62.12
CA GLN A 445 17.75 11.52 61.34
C GLN A 445 18.79 10.54 61.92
N GLU A 446 18.73 9.35 61.27
CA GLU A 446 19.81 8.45 60.83
C GLU A 446 20.78 7.90 61.87
N ASP A 447 20.57 6.65 62.29
CA ASP A 447 21.58 5.61 62.10
C ASP A 447 20.99 4.19 62.20
N SER A 448 21.44 3.38 61.26
CA SER A 448 21.50 1.92 61.20
C SER A 448 21.36 1.19 62.55
N GLY A 449 20.32 0.38 62.71
CA GLY A 449 20.13 -0.54 63.84
C GLY A 449 19.05 -1.59 63.55
N PRO A 450 19.16 -2.81 64.10
CA PRO A 450 18.73 -4.04 63.44
C PRO A 450 17.21 -4.15 63.30
N ILE A 451 16.79 -4.58 62.11
CA ILE A 451 15.40 -4.96 61.80
C ILE A 451 15.00 -6.09 62.76
N ALA A 452 14.20 -5.75 63.76
CA ALA A 452 13.47 -6.73 64.55
C ALA A 452 12.45 -7.43 63.65
N MET A 453 12.50 -8.77 63.63
CA MET A 453 11.63 -9.65 62.87
C MET A 453 10.17 -9.53 63.34
N GLU A 454 9.35 -8.79 62.62
CA GLU A 454 7.89 -8.97 62.57
C GLU A 454 7.40 -8.69 61.15
N THR A 455 7.48 -9.68 60.26
CA THR A 455 6.79 -9.62 58.97
C THR A 455 5.82 -10.79 58.86
N GLY A 456 4.63 -10.60 59.41
CA GLY A 456 3.47 -11.40 59.03
C GLY A 456 3.14 -11.13 57.57
N TRP A 457 3.17 -12.16 56.72
CA TRP A 457 2.75 -12.05 55.32
C TRP A 457 1.30 -11.55 55.24
N VAL A 458 1.03 -10.61 54.31
CA VAL A 458 -0.32 -10.04 54.11
C VAL A 458 -1.28 -11.08 53.50
N THR A 459 -0.76 -11.99 52.67
CA THR A 459 -1.50 -13.13 52.12
C THR A 459 -0.62 -14.38 52.07
N ASP A 460 -1.24 -15.57 52.13
CA ASP A 460 -0.54 -16.86 51.98
C ASP A 460 0.21 -16.96 50.64
N MET A 461 -0.34 -16.34 49.59
CA MET A 461 0.28 -16.29 48.26
C MET A 461 1.59 -15.50 48.29
N GLN A 462 1.59 -14.33 48.96
CA GLN A 462 2.78 -13.52 49.10
C GLN A 462 3.84 -14.21 49.96
N GLY A 463 3.42 -14.91 51.01
CA GLY A 463 4.29 -15.78 51.80
C GLY A 463 4.92 -16.89 50.98
N PHE A 464 4.15 -17.57 50.13
CA PHE A 464 4.65 -18.62 49.25
C PHE A 464 5.69 -18.10 48.24
N PHE A 465 5.40 -17.01 47.53
CA PHE A 465 6.33 -16.47 46.53
C PHE A 465 7.60 -15.85 47.12
N ASN A 466 7.61 -15.47 48.40
CA ASN A 466 8.80 -14.93 49.07
C ASN A 466 9.80 -16.03 49.49
N ILE A 467 9.43 -17.31 49.38
CA ILE A 467 10.36 -18.44 49.59
C ILE A 467 11.40 -18.52 48.47
N PHE A 468 11.06 -18.00 47.28
CA PHE A 468 11.90 -18.05 46.11
C PHE A 468 12.65 -16.71 45.95
N PRO A 469 13.99 -16.70 46.13
CA PRO A 469 14.78 -15.47 46.10
C PRO A 469 14.90 -14.84 44.71
N GLU A 470 14.64 -15.61 43.65
CA GLU A 470 14.63 -15.13 42.27
C GLU A 470 13.19 -14.83 41.82
N ARG A 471 12.67 -13.66 42.19
CA ARG A 471 11.49 -13.09 41.55
C ARG A 471 11.94 -12.35 40.29
N ARG A 472 11.89 -13.02 39.14
CA ARG A 472 11.90 -12.36 37.83
C ARG A 472 10.68 -12.81 37.04
#